data_AF-A0A954KZQ2-F1
#
_entry.id   AF-A0A954KZQ2-F1
#
_cell.length_a   1.000
_cell.length_b   1.000
_cell.length_c   1.000
_cell.angle_alpha   90.00
_cell.angle_beta   90.00
_cell.angle_gamma   90.00
#
_symmetry.space_group_name_H-M   'P 1'
#
loop_
_entity.id
_entity.type
_entity.pdbx_description
1 polymer ?
#
loop_
_entity_poly.entity_id
_entity_poly.type
_entity_poly.pdbx_seq_one_letter_code
_entity_poly.pdbx_strand_id
1 'polypeptide(L)'
;MTKSHSRSSVIQQRLIDCLRREEQQYNNATQLMEKLAAVTSKTGTQPQQDIVTLQQHLKAIRTTGEAVAAAVDQHRTEGLPPSAELQDALKKQQQRLELFLTRIDDIRHVFSGLSDQLRPQLDQDANRRAMRAAYSKAMRTGN
;
A
#
# COMPACT_ATOMS: atom_id res chain seq x y z
N MET A 1 41.85 14.79 7.15
CA MET A 1 40.49 15.10 7.65
C MET A 1 39.38 14.87 6.59
N THR A 2 39.57 14.03 5.57
CA THR A 2 38.64 13.87 4.43
C THR A 2 37.59 12.77 4.60
N LYS A 3 37.84 11.75 5.44
CA LYS A 3 36.92 10.60 5.61
C LYS A 3 35.56 10.96 6.23
N SER A 4 35.49 12.01 7.04
CA SER A 4 34.25 12.43 7.72
C SER A 4 33.26 13.11 6.75
N HIS A 5 33.76 13.91 5.80
CA HIS A 5 32.92 14.56 4.79
C HIS A 5 32.37 13.55 3.77
N SER A 6 33.18 12.57 3.35
CA SER A 6 32.71 11.51 2.44
C SER A 6 31.65 10.60 3.07
N ARG A 7 31.76 10.27 4.37
CA ARG A 7 30.74 9.47 5.07
C ARG A 7 29.42 10.24 5.23
N SER A 8 29.49 11.50 5.62
CA SER A 8 28.31 12.38 5.75
C SER A 8 27.52 12.48 4.44
N SER A 9 28.22 12.67 3.32
CA SER A 9 27.59 12.75 2.00
C SER A 9 26.92 11.43 1.58
N VAL A 10 27.56 10.28 1.86
CA VAL A 10 27.02 8.96 1.52
C VAL A 10 25.76 8.63 2.34
N ILE A 11 25.72 8.98 3.62
CA ILE A 11 24.56 8.71 4.49
C ILE A 11 23.37 9.58 4.07
N GLN A 12 23.59 10.86 3.77
CA GLN A 12 22.53 11.74 3.27
C GLN A 12 22.01 11.27 1.91
N GLN A 13 22.89 10.88 0.99
CA GLN A 13 22.48 10.39 -0.32
C GLN A 13 21.65 9.10 -0.20
N ARG A 14 22.02 8.18 0.69
CA ARG A 14 21.23 6.97 0.96
C ARG A 14 19.83 7.30 1.46
N LEU A 15 19.69 8.27 2.36
CA LEU A 15 18.39 8.71 2.85
C LEU A 15 17.55 9.34 1.73
N ILE A 16 18.15 10.19 0.90
CA ILE A 16 17.47 10.76 -0.28
C ILE A 16 17.02 9.68 -1.25
N ASP A 17 17.86 8.69 -1.54
CA ASP A 17 17.52 7.58 -2.44
C ASP A 17 16.39 6.71 -1.86
N CYS A 18 16.39 6.46 -0.55
CA CYS A 18 15.29 5.78 0.14
C CYS A 18 13.98 6.56 0.02
N LEU A 19 14.01 7.88 0.26
CA LEU A 19 12.84 8.76 0.13
C LEU A 19 12.29 8.74 -1.30
N ARG A 20 13.16 8.81 -2.33
CA ARG A 20 12.74 8.74 -3.75
C ARG A 20 12.10 7.41 -4.13
N ARG A 21 12.59 6.29 -3.58
CA ARG A 21 11.98 4.97 -3.83
C ARG A 21 10.62 4.86 -3.18
N GLU A 22 10.49 5.35 -1.95
CA GLU A 22 9.21 5.39 -1.23
C GLU A 22 8.21 6.30 -1.96
N GLU A 23 8.67 7.45 -2.46
CA GLU A 23 7.89 8.37 -3.29
C GLU A 23 7.29 7.67 -4.53
N GLN A 24 8.09 6.89 -5.25
CA GLN A 24 7.63 6.16 -6.42
C GLN A 24 6.54 5.14 -6.06
N GLN A 25 6.66 4.47 -4.91
CA GLN A 25 5.64 3.52 -4.45
C GLN A 25 4.33 4.22 -4.07
N TYR A 26 4.40 5.37 -3.38
CA TYR A 26 3.21 6.17 -3.08
C TYR A 26 2.50 6.65 -4.36
N ASN A 27 3.25 7.11 -5.37
CA ASN A 27 2.66 7.55 -6.63
C ASN A 27 1.92 6.40 -7.35
N ASN A 28 2.57 5.25 -7.46
CA ASN A 28 1.98 4.07 -8.11
C ASN A 28 0.72 3.60 -7.37
N ALA A 29 0.77 3.57 -6.03
CA ALA A 29 -0.37 3.20 -5.21
C ALA A 29 -1.53 4.20 -5.37
N THR A 30 -1.24 5.51 -5.32
CA THR A 30 -2.24 6.58 -5.48
C THR A 30 -2.94 6.48 -6.84
N GLN A 31 -2.19 6.34 -7.93
CA GLN A 31 -2.77 6.21 -9.28
C GLN A 31 -3.66 4.98 -9.41
N LEU A 32 -3.24 3.85 -8.81
CA LEU A 32 -4.04 2.63 -8.81
C LEU A 32 -5.32 2.78 -7.98
N MET A 33 -5.25 3.51 -6.85
CA MET A 33 -6.42 3.83 -6.04
C MET A 33 -7.43 4.68 -6.81
N GLU A 34 -6.96 5.71 -7.54
CA GLU A 34 -7.82 6.56 -8.38
C GLU A 34 -8.47 5.77 -9.53
N LYS A 35 -7.71 4.87 -10.17
CA LYS A 35 -8.24 3.95 -11.19
C LYS A 35 -9.32 3.03 -10.60
N LEU A 36 -9.05 2.44 -9.44
CA LEU A 36 -10.00 1.56 -8.75
C LEU A 36 -11.32 2.30 -8.45
N ALA A 37 -11.24 3.49 -7.85
CA ALA A 37 -12.39 4.32 -7.55
C ALA A 37 -13.21 4.67 -8.81
N ALA A 38 -12.53 4.96 -9.93
CA ALA A 38 -13.20 5.28 -11.20
C ALA A 38 -13.90 4.06 -11.82
N VAL A 39 -13.28 2.87 -11.75
CA VAL A 39 -13.83 1.63 -12.34
C VAL A 39 -15.04 1.12 -11.57
N THR A 40 -14.97 1.11 -10.23
CA THR A 40 -16.08 0.72 -9.36
C THR A 40 -17.30 1.62 -9.54
N SER A 41 -17.07 2.91 -9.82
CA SER A 41 -18.14 3.88 -10.06
C SER A 41 -18.85 3.70 -11.40
N LYS A 42 -18.21 3.06 -12.39
CA LYS A 42 -18.68 3.06 -13.79
C LYS A 42 -19.17 1.72 -14.33
N THR A 43 -18.63 0.60 -13.86
CA THR A 43 -18.74 -0.66 -14.62
C THR A 43 -19.35 -1.83 -13.85
N GLY A 44 -19.49 -1.75 -12.52
CA GLY A 44 -20.00 -2.87 -11.71
C GLY A 44 -19.12 -4.13 -11.73
N THR A 45 -18.03 -4.13 -12.50
CA THR A 45 -17.07 -5.24 -12.61
C THR A 45 -16.11 -5.22 -11.43
N GLN A 46 -15.91 -6.37 -10.79
CA GLN A 46 -14.99 -6.51 -9.65
C GLN A 46 -13.53 -6.39 -10.12
N PRO A 47 -12.76 -5.38 -9.70
CA PRO A 47 -11.39 -5.18 -10.16
C PRO A 47 -10.41 -6.04 -9.33
N GLN A 48 -10.63 -7.36 -9.25
CA GLN A 48 -9.86 -8.27 -8.39
C GLN A 48 -8.33 -8.16 -8.60
N GLN A 49 -7.88 -8.04 -9.85
CA GLN A 49 -6.45 -7.93 -10.17
C GLN A 49 -5.84 -6.59 -9.74
N ASP A 50 -6.58 -5.49 -9.88
CA ASP A 50 -6.13 -4.17 -9.41
C ASP A 50 -6.08 -4.12 -7.88
N ILE A 51 -6.99 -4.82 -7.17
CA ILE A 51 -6.95 -4.97 -5.70
C ILE A 51 -5.70 -5.72 -5.24
N VAL A 52 -5.37 -6.85 -5.89
CA VAL A 52 -4.14 -7.62 -5.59
C VAL A 52 -2.89 -6.76 -5.83
N THR A 53 -2.88 -5.99 -6.91
CA THR A 53 -1.78 -5.09 -7.25
C THR A 53 -1.65 -3.97 -6.21
N LEU A 54 -2.77 -3.44 -5.71
CA LEU A 54 -2.77 -2.45 -4.63
C LEU A 54 -2.18 -3.02 -3.34
N GLN A 55 -2.55 -4.25 -2.96
CA GLN A 55 -1.97 -4.91 -1.80
C GLN A 55 -0.45 -5.08 -1.92
N GLN A 56 0.05 -5.39 -3.13
CA GLN A 56 1.49 -5.48 -3.38
C GLN A 56 2.19 -4.13 -3.21
N HIS A 57 1.62 -3.05 -3.72
CA HIS A 57 2.17 -1.70 -3.53
C HIS A 57 2.15 -1.29 -2.06
N LEU A 58 1.08 -1.56 -1.31
CA LEU A 58 1.02 -1.28 0.12
C LEU A 58 2.09 -2.04 0.90
N LYS A 59 2.33 -3.31 0.55
CA LYS A 59 3.42 -4.10 1.14
C LYS A 59 4.79 -3.50 0.78
N ALA A 60 4.97 -3.05 -0.46
CA ALA A 60 6.21 -2.40 -0.90
C ALA A 60 6.45 -1.08 -0.16
N ILE A 61 5.41 -0.25 0.03
CA ILE A 61 5.46 1.00 0.81
C ILE A 61 5.93 0.71 2.23
N ARG A 62 5.38 -0.31 2.89
CA ARG A 62 5.83 -0.71 4.24
C ARG A 62 7.32 -1.03 4.27
N THR A 63 7.79 -1.86 3.35
CA THR A 63 9.21 -2.24 3.25
C THR A 63 10.11 -1.02 2.99
N THR A 64 9.70 -0.11 2.10
CA THR A 64 10.48 1.11 1.84
C THR A 64 10.45 2.08 3.02
N GLY A 65 9.34 2.17 3.75
CA GLY A 65 9.23 2.98 4.98
C GLY A 65 10.14 2.47 6.10
N GLU A 66 10.25 1.14 6.27
CA GLU A 66 11.23 0.53 7.18
C GLU A 66 12.68 0.91 6.81
N ALA A 67 13.00 0.93 5.51
CA ALA A 67 14.32 1.35 5.03
C ALA A 67 14.57 2.85 5.26
N VAL A 68 13.57 3.71 5.10
CA VAL A 68 13.65 5.14 5.43
C VAL A 68 13.87 5.34 6.92
N ALA A 69 13.11 4.64 7.78
CA ALA A 69 13.30 4.71 9.23
C ALA A 69 14.73 4.35 9.64
N ALA A 70 15.27 3.25 9.09
CA ALA A 70 16.65 2.85 9.34
C ALA A 70 17.67 3.89 8.86
N ALA A 71 17.45 4.51 7.70
CA ALA A 71 18.32 5.56 7.17
C ALA A 71 18.25 6.87 7.98
N VAL A 72 17.07 7.22 8.50
CA VAL A 72 16.87 8.35 9.42
C VAL A 72 17.58 8.10 10.73
N ASP A 73 17.46 6.91 11.31
CA ASP A 73 18.16 6.54 12.55
C ASP A 73 19.68 6.58 12.40
N GLN A 74 20.20 6.10 11.26
CA GLN A 74 21.62 6.23 10.92
C GLN A 74 22.05 7.70 10.83
N HIS A 75 21.28 8.54 10.12
CA HIS A 75 21.57 9.97 10.00
C HIS A 75 21.54 10.68 11.37
N ARG A 76 20.57 10.33 12.23
CA ARG A 76 20.44 10.89 13.59
C ARG A 76 21.59 10.46 14.50
N THR A 77 22.00 9.20 14.44
CA THR A 77 23.10 8.64 15.24
C THR A 77 24.43 9.35 14.95
N GLU A 78 24.62 9.78 13.71
CA GLU A 78 25.82 10.52 13.27
C GLU A 78 25.78 12.00 13.68
N GLY A 79 24.65 12.49 14.22
CA GLY A 79 24.52 13.87 14.72
C GLY A 79 24.65 14.94 13.63
N LEU A 80 24.49 14.56 12.36
CA LEU A 80 24.70 15.45 11.22
C LEU A 80 23.49 16.38 11.04
N PRO A 81 23.69 17.69 10.83
CA PRO A 81 22.60 18.56 10.46
C PRO A 81 22.08 18.18 9.06
N PRO A 82 20.75 18.13 8.86
CA PRO A 82 20.18 17.82 7.56
C PRO A 82 20.52 18.93 6.56
N SER A 83 21.00 18.53 5.38
CA SER A 83 21.25 19.45 4.26
C SER A 83 19.94 20.05 3.74
N ALA A 84 20.03 21.18 3.02
CA ALA A 84 18.86 21.81 2.41
C ALA A 84 18.11 20.87 1.45
N GLU A 85 18.84 20.03 0.69
CA GLU A 85 18.25 19.02 -0.18
C GLU A 85 17.49 17.95 0.63
N LEU A 86 18.06 17.49 1.74
CA LEU A 86 17.41 16.53 2.62
C LEU A 86 16.15 17.13 3.27
N GLN A 87 16.20 18.39 3.69
CA GLN A 87 15.02 19.08 4.25
C GLN A 87 13.89 19.20 3.21
N ASP A 88 14.22 19.56 1.97
CA ASP A 88 13.24 19.64 0.88
C ASP A 88 12.65 18.26 0.54
N ALA A 89 13.48 17.22 0.48
CA ALA A 89 13.03 15.85 0.26
C ALA A 89 12.09 15.36 1.38
N LEU A 90 12.40 15.64 2.65
CA LEU A 90 11.55 15.30 3.79
C LEU A 90 10.21 16.05 3.75
N LYS A 91 10.23 17.35 3.42
CA LYS A 91 9.00 18.16 3.30
C LYS A 91 8.09 17.63 2.19
N LYS A 92 8.65 17.31 1.02
CA LYS A 92 7.91 16.69 -0.10
C LYS A 92 7.33 15.34 0.31
N GLN A 93 8.08 14.54 1.06
CA GLN A 93 7.62 13.25 1.54
C GLN A 93 6.45 13.39 2.52
N GLN A 94 6.51 14.36 3.45
CA GLN A 94 5.42 14.63 4.38
C GLN A 94 4.12 14.99 3.64
N GLN A 95 4.19 15.91 2.67
CA GLN A 95 3.02 16.31 1.87
C GLN A 95 2.41 15.12 1.11
N ARG A 96 3.26 14.20 0.63
CA ARG A 96 2.81 12.99 -0.07
C ARG A 96 2.16 11.99 0.87
N LEU A 97 2.69 11.83 2.08
CA LEU A 97 2.10 10.97 3.09
C LEU A 97 0.71 11.48 3.49
N GLU A 98 0.55 12.79 3.66
CA GLU A 98 -0.75 13.42 3.92
C GLU A 98 -1.76 13.18 2.78
N LEU A 99 -1.32 13.36 1.52
CA LEU A 99 -2.15 13.07 0.35
C LEU A 99 -2.53 11.58 0.28
N PHE A 100 -1.56 10.70 0.52
CA PHE A 100 -1.76 9.26 0.47
C PHE A 100 -2.73 8.77 1.56
N LEU A 101 -2.64 9.31 2.77
CA LEU A 101 -3.58 9.00 3.86
C LEU A 101 -5.00 9.43 3.48
N THR A 102 -5.15 10.63 2.92
CA THR A 102 -6.45 11.12 2.41
C THR A 102 -7.03 10.14 1.38
N ARG A 103 -6.20 9.64 0.45
CA ARG A 103 -6.63 8.67 -0.57
C ARG A 103 -6.92 7.28 -0.02
N ILE A 104 -6.23 6.85 1.03
CA ILE A 104 -6.58 5.61 1.74
C ILE A 104 -7.97 5.72 2.32
N ASP A 105 -8.32 6.84 2.94
CA ASP A 105 -9.66 7.01 3.51
C ASP A 105 -10.73 7.01 2.42
N ASP A 106 -10.50 7.71 1.29
CA ASP A 106 -11.37 7.65 0.11
C ASP A 106 -11.60 6.21 -0.36
N ILE A 107 -10.54 5.41 -0.50
CA ILE A 107 -10.68 4.04 -1.01
C ILE A 107 -11.25 3.07 0.03
N ARG A 108 -11.06 3.31 1.33
CA ARG A 108 -11.71 2.53 2.39
C ARG A 108 -13.23 2.67 2.30
N HIS A 109 -13.74 3.86 1.99
CA HIS A 109 -15.17 4.07 1.75
C HIS A 109 -15.65 3.29 0.52
N VAL A 110 -14.89 3.30 -0.58
CA VAL A 110 -15.21 2.52 -1.79
C VAL A 110 -15.21 1.01 -1.51
N PHE A 111 -14.22 0.50 -0.78
CA PHE A 111 -14.14 -0.92 -0.43
C PHE A 111 -15.21 -1.35 0.57
N SER A 112 -15.61 -0.48 1.51
CA SER A 112 -16.74 -0.75 2.41
C SER A 112 -18.02 -0.93 1.59
N GLY A 113 -18.29 -0.03 0.64
CA GLY A 113 -19.44 -0.14 -0.24
C GLY A 113 -19.42 -1.41 -1.10
N LEU A 114 -18.25 -1.78 -1.63
CA LEU A 114 -18.08 -3.05 -2.34
C LEU A 114 -18.31 -4.26 -1.42
N SER A 115 -17.78 -4.25 -0.20
CA SER A 115 -17.95 -5.34 0.75
C SER A 115 -19.42 -5.57 1.09
N ASP A 116 -20.18 -4.49 1.29
CA ASP A 116 -21.62 -4.56 1.55
C ASP A 116 -22.40 -5.10 0.33
N GLN A 117 -21.94 -4.81 -0.89
CA GLN A 117 -22.50 -5.36 -2.13
C GLN A 117 -22.12 -6.84 -2.36
N LEU A 118 -20.94 -7.26 -1.92
CA LEU A 118 -20.40 -8.61 -2.13
C LEU A 118 -20.88 -9.61 -1.07
N ARG A 119 -21.18 -9.15 0.14
CA ARG A 119 -21.65 -9.98 1.25
C ARG A 119 -22.83 -10.89 0.89
N PRO A 120 -23.93 -10.40 0.27
CA PRO A 120 -25.04 -11.26 -0.09
C PRO A 120 -24.69 -12.31 -1.16
N GLN A 121 -23.77 -12.01 -2.08
CA GLN A 121 -23.33 -12.96 -3.11
C GLN A 121 -22.43 -14.06 -2.51
N LEU A 122 -21.51 -13.68 -1.63
CA LEU A 122 -20.64 -14.62 -0.91
C LEU A 122 -21.45 -15.55 0.00
N ASP A 123 -22.45 -15.02 0.70
CA ASP A 123 -23.35 -15.83 1.56
C ASP A 123 -24.19 -16.81 0.72
N GLN A 124 -24.68 -16.39 -0.44
CA GLN A 124 -25.41 -17.27 -1.36
C GLN A 124 -24.53 -18.38 -1.93
N ASP A 125 -23.29 -18.09 -2.31
CA ASP A 125 -22.36 -19.09 -2.82
C ASP A 125 -21.86 -20.04 -1.74
N ALA A 126 -21.63 -19.55 -0.52
CA ALA A 126 -21.33 -20.37 0.64
C ALA A 126 -22.49 -21.33 0.95
N ASN A 127 -23.73 -20.83 0.94
CA ASN A 127 -24.93 -21.67 1.13
C ASN A 127 -25.09 -22.70 0.00
N ARG A 128 -24.86 -22.33 -1.26
CA ARG A 128 -24.90 -23.28 -2.38
C ARG A 128 -23.84 -24.37 -2.25
N ARG A 129 -22.62 -24.04 -1.83
CA ARG A 129 -21.56 -25.04 -1.59
C ARG A 129 -21.90 -25.95 -0.42
N ALA A 130 -22.43 -25.40 0.67
CA ALA A 130 -22.89 -26.18 1.82
C ALA A 130 -24.04 -27.14 1.44
N MET A 131 -25.03 -26.69 0.67
CA MET A 131 -26.11 -27.54 0.17
C MET A 131 -25.59 -28.66 -0.75
N ARG A 132 -24.67 -28.36 -1.67
CA ARG A 132 -24.07 -29.37 -2.56
C ARG A 132 -23.28 -30.43 -1.78
N ALA A 133 -22.56 -30.01 -0.74
CA ALA A 133 -21.84 -30.93 0.15
C ALA A 133 -22.79 -31.79 1.00
N ALA A 134 -23.91 -31.23 1.46
CA ALA A 134 -24.93 -31.99 2.19
C ALA A 134 -25.61 -33.02 1.29
N TYR A 135 -25.96 -32.65 0.05
CA TYR A 135 -26.55 -33.56 -0.94
C TYR A 135 -25.62 -34.71 -1.32
N SER A 136 -24.34 -34.43 -1.57
CA SER A 136 -23.36 -35.46 -1.92
C SER A 136 -23.10 -36.43 -0.76
N LYS A 137 -23.12 -35.93 0.49
CA LYS A 137 -23.00 -36.76 1.69
C LYS A 137 -24.23 -37.64 1.88
N ALA A 138 -25.44 -37.11 1.69
CA ALA A 138 -26.69 -37.84 1.81
C ALA A 138 -26.83 -38.97 0.77
N MET A 139 -26.44 -38.74 -0.50
CA MET A 139 -26.43 -39.80 -1.53
C MET A 139 -25.42 -40.92 -1.27
N ARG A 140 -24.33 -40.63 -0.54
CA ARG A 140 -23.27 -41.61 -0.26
C ARG A 140 -23.59 -42.51 0.94
N THR A 141 -24.56 -42.13 1.77
CA THR A 141 -25.06 -42.89 2.93
C THR A 141 -26.39 -43.62 2.68
N GLY A 142 -26.96 -43.48 1.47
CA GLY A 142 -28.27 -44.05 1.11
C GLY A 142 -28.24 -45.30 0.22
N ASN A 143 -27.06 -45.90 0.01
CA ASN A 143 -26.86 -47.22 -0.63
C ASN A 143 -26.32 -48.21 0.40
#